data_AF-A0A1Q5BS51-F1
#
_entry.id   AF-A0A1Q5BS51-F1
#
_cell.length_a   1.000
_cell.length_b   1.000
_cell.length_c   1.000
_cell.angle_alpha   90.00
_cell.angle_beta   90.00
_cell.angle_gamma   90.00
#
_symmetry.space_group_name_H-M   'P 1'
#
loop_
_entity.id
_entity.type
_entity.pdbx_description
1 polymer ?
#
loop_
_entity_poly.entity_id
_entity_poly.type
_entity_poly.pdbx_seq_one_letter_code
_entity_poly.pdbx_strand_id
1 'polypeptide(L)'
;MSPAVLELGAVGASLALFFGAYALMLSITSPRGIHAALPSPDLPEEPPAVASLLGTGWQVTEDAAEATLLDLGARGYLEFRQPDNDPHHTTVHLTGTVPTGLTAYEKRVYERVVKLAVDGVVPLTAMTFRDEKAAKSWWKALRREVVADSRARGLSRRRFGPAIVVLLVIVAAVAAAGITYGFGHFAIRTPDKRGNDIGATIGAYVISFALLAAFAGRYNGERDTAPGRQAASRWMGVREWLRGHEAFADLPPAAVGLWDRYLAYGAALGATRTASTVIDMGMGDRTRVWSTFGGSWHRVRVRYPRSGRYGETVPRLLFRGVLLAVIGYAIARYGHIVVDIAMQIDAVSASAFASFAGLTSALITVTGALLVVNGCYTVVRTIIDLATPKTITGQVLWIDLWRTQNSSSDDSSPQPILYYLAVDDGTSDRTVAWGLPLALANSCATGDTIQLTVRPWSRRVTAIGVVERGSGHGPQPEVPTDNLVLAALDRPRQGGGAAPALIRNGSLLQAEEVASALQWPSPVTARAMMGPGGIIEFSAPEGPILMLVTAHGVLGSMAWRTAGQGTPLPGVGDAAFTRGPAAAARVDGSTVQVALLPAARGRDAALPGLLKLAVGRLRA
;
A
#
# COMPACT_ATOMS: atom_id res chain seq x y z
N MET A 1 -33.65 26.14 -25.21
CA MET A 1 -32.36 25.51 -24.83
C MET A 1 -32.34 24.10 -25.41
N SER A 2 -31.20 23.66 -25.94
CA SER A 2 -31.08 22.26 -26.35
C SER A 2 -31.15 21.35 -25.11
N PRO A 3 -31.81 20.20 -25.22
CA PRO A 3 -31.95 19.24 -24.11
C PRO A 3 -30.60 18.77 -23.54
N ALA A 4 -29.59 18.60 -24.40
CA ALA A 4 -28.23 18.28 -23.98
C ALA A 4 -27.62 19.36 -23.06
N VAL A 5 -27.97 20.64 -23.25
CA VAL A 5 -27.51 21.74 -22.38
C VAL A 5 -28.19 21.68 -21.01
N LEU A 6 -29.46 21.23 -20.94
CA LEU A 6 -30.15 21.03 -19.67
C LEU A 6 -29.59 19.81 -18.90
N GLU A 7 -29.25 18.73 -19.59
CA GLU A 7 -28.69 17.50 -19.01
C GLU A 7 -27.28 17.73 -18.46
N LEU A 8 -26.39 18.30 -19.28
CA LEU A 8 -25.04 18.69 -18.85
C LEU A 8 -25.09 19.77 -17.77
N GLY A 9 -26.05 20.70 -17.87
CA GLY A 9 -26.29 21.73 -16.86
C GLY A 9 -26.70 21.12 -15.51
N ALA A 10 -27.57 20.12 -15.49
CA ALA A 10 -28.02 19.45 -14.26
C ALA A 10 -26.87 18.68 -13.57
N VAL A 11 -26.07 17.93 -14.34
CA VAL A 11 -24.89 17.23 -13.81
C VAL A 11 -23.85 18.24 -13.30
N GLY A 12 -23.54 19.26 -14.09
CA GLY A 12 -22.58 20.30 -13.72
C GLY A 12 -23.00 21.08 -12.48
N ALA A 13 -24.26 21.51 -12.39
CA ALA A 13 -24.80 22.22 -11.23
C ALA A 13 -24.80 21.34 -9.97
N SER A 14 -25.10 20.05 -10.10
CA SER A 14 -25.09 19.09 -8.99
C SER A 14 -23.68 18.88 -8.42
N LEU A 15 -22.68 18.71 -9.29
CA LEU A 15 -21.29 18.62 -8.86
C LEU A 15 -20.80 19.95 -8.26
N ALA A 16 -21.14 21.08 -8.88
CA ALA A 16 -20.81 22.41 -8.35
C ALA A 16 -21.43 22.66 -6.97
N LEU A 17 -22.67 22.21 -6.74
CA LEU A 17 -23.33 22.29 -5.43
C LEU A 17 -22.55 21.49 -4.39
N PHE A 18 -22.22 20.23 -4.68
CA PHE A 18 -21.50 19.38 -3.74
C PHE A 18 -20.09 19.90 -3.46
N PHE A 19 -19.29 20.17 -4.49
CA PHE A 19 -17.91 20.65 -4.32
C PHE A 19 -17.87 22.08 -3.79
N GLY A 20 -18.85 22.92 -4.11
CA GLY A 20 -19.01 24.26 -3.53
C GLY A 20 -19.32 24.20 -2.04
N ALA A 21 -20.26 23.35 -1.61
CA ALA A 21 -20.54 23.11 -0.20
C ALA A 21 -19.32 22.54 0.53
N TYR A 22 -18.62 21.58 -0.10
CA TYR A 22 -17.40 21.00 0.44
C TYR A 22 -16.28 22.05 0.62
N ALA A 23 -16.03 22.87 -0.40
CA ALA A 23 -15.04 23.95 -0.36
C ALA A 23 -15.39 25.03 0.69
N LEU A 24 -16.68 25.37 0.81
CA LEU A 24 -17.16 26.28 1.85
C LEU A 24 -16.90 25.70 3.24
N MET A 25 -17.21 24.41 3.46
CA MET A 25 -16.94 23.75 4.74
C MET A 25 -15.44 23.67 5.02
N LEU A 26 -14.59 23.44 4.01
CA LEU A 26 -13.14 23.53 4.18
C LEU A 26 -12.74 24.94 4.63
N SER A 27 -13.20 25.98 3.96
CA SER A 27 -12.87 27.37 4.30
C SER A 27 -13.25 27.73 5.74
N ILE A 28 -14.51 27.47 6.14
CA ILE A 28 -15.04 27.77 7.47
C ILE A 28 -14.33 26.98 8.58
N THR A 29 -13.87 25.76 8.28
CA THR A 29 -13.22 24.89 9.25
C THR A 29 -11.70 24.95 9.22
N SER A 30 -11.13 25.89 8.46
CA SER A 30 -9.68 26.11 8.42
C SER A 30 -9.16 26.44 9.82
N PRO A 31 -8.02 25.86 10.24
CA PRO A 31 -7.43 26.20 11.52
C PRO A 31 -7.09 27.68 11.59
N ARG A 32 -7.33 28.29 12.75
CA ARG A 32 -6.98 29.70 12.96
C ARG A 32 -5.46 29.85 13.08
N GLY A 33 -4.94 30.99 12.63
CA GLY A 33 -3.54 31.35 12.85
C GLY A 33 -3.18 31.35 14.34
N ILE A 34 -1.99 30.86 14.65
CA ILE A 34 -1.45 30.82 16.02
C ILE A 34 -0.50 32.00 16.17
N HIS A 35 -0.73 32.84 17.18
CA HIS A 35 0.22 33.85 17.61
C HIS A 35 1.10 33.28 18.71
N ALA A 36 2.41 33.48 18.61
CA ALA A 36 3.36 33.05 19.62
C ALA A 36 3.11 33.80 20.94
N ALA A 37 3.15 33.08 22.06
CA ALA A 37 3.31 33.70 23.37
C ALA A 37 4.71 34.33 23.48
N LEU A 38 4.95 35.06 24.57
CA LEU A 38 6.29 35.54 24.90
C LEU A 38 7.30 34.38 24.88
N PRO A 39 8.51 34.60 24.32
CA PRO A 39 9.55 33.59 24.35
C PRO A 39 9.80 33.09 25.77
N SER A 40 9.74 31.77 25.99
CA SER A 40 9.91 31.16 27.31
C SER A 40 10.73 29.87 27.23
N PRO A 41 11.65 29.63 28.19
CA PRO A 41 12.35 28.35 28.35
C PRO A 41 11.48 27.25 28.97
N ASP A 42 10.31 27.60 29.51
CA ASP A 42 9.46 26.65 30.22
C ASP A 42 8.80 25.68 29.24
N LEU A 43 9.06 24.38 29.39
CA LEU A 43 8.46 23.33 28.57
C LEU A 43 7.06 22.97 29.09
N PRO A 44 5.99 23.17 28.31
CA PRO A 44 4.66 22.67 28.66
C PRO A 44 4.60 21.13 28.80
N GLU A 45 3.50 20.63 29.39
CA GLU A 45 3.33 19.21 29.71
C GLU A 45 3.07 18.30 28.50
N GLU A 46 2.68 18.86 27.35
CA GLU A 46 2.34 18.03 26.19
C GLU A 46 3.58 17.28 25.63
N PRO A 47 3.44 16.01 25.22
CA PRO A 47 4.55 15.24 24.68
C PRO A 47 5.00 15.79 23.31
N PRO A 48 6.26 15.55 22.91
CA PRO A 48 6.85 16.18 21.71
C PRO A 48 6.06 15.94 20.41
N ALA A 49 5.49 14.76 20.20
CA ALA A 49 4.64 14.49 19.03
C ALA A 49 3.39 15.37 18.98
N VAL A 50 2.78 15.64 20.14
CA VAL A 50 1.61 16.52 20.26
C VAL A 50 2.03 17.99 20.14
N ALA A 51 3.17 18.37 20.72
CA ALA A 51 3.75 19.70 20.51
C ALA A 51 4.03 19.96 19.01
N SER A 52 4.55 18.97 18.28
CA SER A 52 4.76 19.05 16.83
C SER A 52 3.44 19.24 16.08
N LEU A 53 2.42 18.45 16.40
CA LEU A 53 1.08 18.61 15.84
C LEU A 53 0.55 20.03 16.05
N LEU A 54 0.73 20.61 17.25
CA LEU A 54 0.28 21.97 17.56
C LEU A 54 1.10 23.03 16.83
N GLY A 55 2.43 22.89 16.78
CA GLY A 55 3.35 23.85 16.17
C GLY A 55 3.28 23.91 14.63
N THR A 56 2.86 22.82 13.99
CA THR A 56 2.70 22.72 12.51
C THR A 56 1.26 22.96 12.05
N GLY A 57 0.40 23.52 12.91
CA GLY A 57 -0.97 23.88 12.54
C GLY A 57 -1.89 22.66 12.40
N TRP A 58 -1.86 21.77 13.39
CA TRP A 58 -2.68 20.56 13.48
C TRP A 58 -2.41 19.53 12.37
N GLN A 59 -1.17 19.45 11.91
CA GLN A 59 -0.70 18.45 10.95
C GLN A 59 0.33 17.52 11.61
N VAL A 60 0.26 16.21 11.34
CA VAL A 60 1.32 15.30 11.77
C VAL A 60 2.35 15.19 10.65
N THR A 61 3.51 15.79 10.88
CA THR A 61 4.71 15.76 10.02
C THR A 61 5.71 14.73 10.50
N GLU A 62 6.85 14.65 9.82
CA GLU A 62 7.96 13.76 10.21
C GLU A 62 8.58 14.15 11.55
N ASP A 63 8.61 15.46 11.84
CA ASP A 63 9.04 16.05 13.10
C ASP A 63 8.43 15.38 14.34
N ALA A 64 7.18 14.89 14.24
CA ALA A 64 6.52 14.20 15.35
C ALA A 64 7.22 12.87 15.70
N ALA A 65 7.68 12.12 14.70
CA ALA A 65 8.44 10.88 14.91
C ALA A 65 9.86 11.17 15.38
N GLU A 66 10.53 12.15 14.77
CA GLU A 66 11.88 12.59 15.14
C GLU A 66 11.95 13.06 16.59
N ALA A 67 11.04 13.96 16.96
CA ALA A 67 10.93 14.49 18.32
C ALA A 67 10.63 13.40 19.34
N THR A 68 9.78 12.43 18.98
CA THR A 68 9.50 11.27 19.84
C THR A 68 10.75 10.42 20.04
N LEU A 69 11.53 10.19 18.98
CA LEU A 69 12.78 9.43 19.07
C LEU A 69 13.79 10.11 19.99
N LEU A 70 13.95 11.43 19.85
CA LEU A 70 14.82 12.23 20.71
C LEU A 70 14.32 12.24 22.17
N ASP A 71 13.01 12.33 22.41
CA ASP A 71 12.46 12.30 23.77
C ASP A 71 12.65 10.92 24.45
N LEU A 72 12.59 9.83 23.69
CA LEU A 72 12.96 8.50 24.19
C LEU A 72 14.45 8.44 24.59
N GLY A 73 15.31 9.21 23.90
CA GLY A 73 16.72 9.39 24.25
C GLY A 73 16.93 10.19 25.52
N ALA A 74 16.28 11.35 25.60
CA ALA A 74 16.21 12.21 26.78
C ALA A 74 15.76 11.44 28.04
N ARG A 75 14.77 10.55 27.89
CA ARG A 75 14.28 9.68 28.97
C ARG A 75 15.19 8.48 29.29
N GLY A 76 16.32 8.31 28.61
CA GLY A 76 17.31 7.27 28.87
C GLY A 76 16.95 5.87 28.35
N TYR A 77 15.91 5.71 27.52
CA TYR A 77 15.62 4.40 26.90
C TYR A 77 16.50 4.13 25.67
N LEU A 78 16.98 5.19 25.05
CA LEU A 78 17.86 5.15 23.88
C LEU A 78 19.09 6.01 24.17
N GLU A 79 20.24 5.61 23.66
CA GLU A 79 21.46 6.43 23.74
C GLU A 79 21.94 6.77 22.32
N PHE A 80 22.24 8.04 22.08
CA PHE A 80 22.71 8.52 20.78
C PHE A 80 24.22 8.71 20.84
N ARG A 81 24.95 7.96 20.00
CA ARG A 81 26.42 8.04 19.91
C ARG A 81 26.82 8.53 18.54
N GLN A 82 27.61 9.60 18.52
CA GLN A 82 28.22 10.15 17.32
C GLN A 82 29.71 9.82 17.34
N PRO A 83 30.19 8.88 16.49
CA PRO A 83 31.57 8.39 16.55
C PRO A 83 32.60 9.38 16.00
N ASP A 84 32.18 10.31 15.14
CA ASP A 84 33.05 11.32 14.51
C ASP A 84 32.33 12.68 14.42
N ASN A 85 32.90 13.65 13.70
CA ASN A 85 32.30 14.99 13.56
C ASN A 85 31.15 15.03 12.54
N ASP A 86 30.82 13.94 11.84
CA ASP A 86 29.72 13.88 10.87
C ASP A 86 28.42 13.42 11.57
N PRO A 87 27.40 14.29 11.69
CA PRO A 87 26.12 13.94 12.30
C PRO A 87 25.44 12.73 11.64
N HIS A 88 25.67 12.47 10.35
CA HIS A 88 25.06 11.35 9.63
C HIS A 88 25.57 9.97 10.07
N HIS A 89 26.67 9.90 10.81
CA HIS A 89 27.21 8.68 11.40
C HIS A 89 26.69 8.42 12.81
N THR A 90 25.75 9.23 13.29
CA THR A 90 25.10 9.00 14.58
C THR A 90 24.35 7.67 14.60
N THR A 91 24.56 6.92 15.68
CA THR A 91 23.95 5.62 15.95
C THR A 91 23.09 5.70 17.21
N VAL A 92 22.00 4.94 17.22
CA VAL A 92 21.10 4.76 18.36
C VAL A 92 21.40 3.41 18.99
N HIS A 93 21.60 3.42 20.31
CA HIS A 93 21.92 2.25 21.12
C HIS A 93 20.75 1.98 22.07
N LEU A 94 20.30 0.73 22.14
CA LEU A 94 19.33 0.30 23.15
C LEU A 94 20.03 0.24 24.51
N THR A 95 19.53 0.95 25.52
CA THR A 95 20.16 0.97 26.85
C THR A 95 19.88 -0.28 27.69
N GLY A 96 18.96 -1.15 27.22
CA GLY A 96 18.46 -2.30 27.98
C GLY A 96 17.40 -1.94 29.03
N THR A 97 17.13 -0.65 29.24
CA THR A 97 16.08 -0.18 30.14
C THR A 97 14.71 -0.47 29.55
N VAL A 98 13.84 -1.17 30.28
CA VAL A 98 12.47 -1.46 29.83
C VAL A 98 11.63 -0.18 29.91
N PRO A 99 11.07 0.33 28.80
CA PRO A 99 10.27 1.54 28.84
C PRO A 99 8.94 1.33 29.58
N THR A 100 8.60 2.25 30.48
CA THR A 100 7.33 2.26 31.22
C THR A 100 6.52 3.51 30.87
N GLY A 101 5.19 3.36 30.80
CA GLY A 101 4.29 4.50 30.57
C GLY A 101 4.39 5.14 29.18
N LEU A 102 4.85 4.39 28.17
CA LEU A 102 4.87 4.90 26.80
C LEU A 102 3.45 5.05 26.24
N THR A 103 3.21 6.14 25.53
CA THR A 103 2.02 6.27 24.67
C THR A 103 2.10 5.32 23.47
N ALA A 104 1.00 5.15 22.74
CA ALA A 104 0.95 4.24 21.59
C ALA A 104 1.96 4.61 20.48
N TYR A 105 2.12 5.90 20.19
CA TYR A 105 3.06 6.38 19.17
C TYR A 105 4.52 6.31 19.66
N GLU A 106 4.79 6.56 20.96
CA GLU A 106 6.12 6.37 21.57
C GLU A 106 6.56 4.91 21.47
N LYS A 107 5.66 4.00 21.85
CA LYS A 107 5.90 2.55 21.73
C LYS A 107 6.18 2.16 20.28
N ARG A 108 5.44 2.71 19.31
CA ARG A 108 5.65 2.47 17.88
C ARG A 108 7.03 2.92 17.38
N VAL A 109 7.52 4.08 17.84
CA VAL A 109 8.86 4.57 17.50
C VAL A 109 9.94 3.70 18.17
N TYR A 110 9.78 3.38 19.46
CA TYR A 110 10.69 2.50 20.18
C TYR A 110 10.78 1.10 19.54
N GLU A 111 9.63 0.46 19.24
CA GLU A 111 9.57 -0.84 18.58
C GLU A 111 10.21 -0.83 17.20
N ARG A 112 10.16 0.30 16.48
CA ARG A 112 10.86 0.44 15.20
C ARG A 112 12.38 0.36 15.38
N VAL A 113 12.93 0.99 16.41
CA VAL A 113 14.37 0.89 16.76
C VAL A 113 14.70 -0.54 17.15
N VAL A 114 13.93 -1.14 18.08
CA VAL A 114 14.15 -2.52 18.54
C VAL A 114 14.12 -3.52 17.37
N LYS A 115 13.17 -3.38 16.44
CA LYS A 115 13.04 -4.27 15.29
C LYS A 115 14.21 -4.18 14.32
N LEU A 116 14.84 -3.01 14.22
CA LEU A 116 15.98 -2.79 13.35
C LEU A 116 17.31 -3.12 14.05
N ALA A 117 17.37 -3.08 15.37
CA ALA A 117 18.61 -3.23 16.13
C ALA A 117 19.32 -4.56 15.81
N VAL A 118 20.60 -4.45 15.48
CA VAL A 118 21.54 -5.57 15.41
C VAL A 118 22.58 -5.32 16.49
N ASP A 119 22.74 -6.29 17.40
CA ASP A 119 23.56 -6.17 18.61
C ASP A 119 23.26 -4.90 19.43
N GLY A 120 21.98 -4.50 19.45
CA GLY A 120 21.52 -3.32 20.19
C GLY A 120 21.77 -1.97 19.51
N VAL A 121 22.30 -1.95 18.28
CA VAL A 121 22.70 -0.72 17.58
C VAL A 121 21.92 -0.53 16.27
N VAL A 122 21.53 0.71 15.98
CA VAL A 122 20.90 1.14 14.72
C VAL A 122 21.49 2.47 14.25
N PRO A 123 22.10 2.56 13.05
CA PRO A 123 22.44 3.86 12.45
C PRO A 123 21.16 4.68 12.20
N LEU A 124 21.15 5.98 12.53
CA LEU A 124 19.93 6.80 12.36
C LEU A 124 19.40 6.78 10.92
N THR A 125 20.31 6.86 9.96
CA THR A 125 19.96 6.81 8.53
C THR A 125 19.49 5.42 8.04
N ALA A 126 19.57 4.39 8.88
CA ALA A 126 19.02 3.05 8.61
C ALA A 126 17.55 2.92 9.08
N MET A 127 16.99 3.93 9.75
CA MET A 127 15.60 3.93 10.22
C MET A 127 14.56 4.06 9.09
N THR A 128 15.01 4.55 7.92
CA THR A 128 14.22 4.66 6.70
C THR A 128 13.54 3.35 6.31
N PHE A 129 12.37 3.48 5.67
CA PHE A 129 11.64 2.33 5.13
C PHE A 129 12.24 1.89 3.80
N ARG A 130 12.03 0.62 3.46
CA ARG A 130 12.42 0.03 2.16
C ARG A 130 11.24 -0.47 1.34
N ASP A 131 10.04 -0.46 1.95
CA ASP A 131 8.77 -0.80 1.34
C ASP A 131 7.77 0.35 1.53
N GLU A 132 7.19 0.82 0.43
CA GLU A 132 6.28 1.97 0.41
C GLU A 132 4.97 1.67 1.15
N LYS A 133 4.47 0.43 1.07
CA LYS A 133 3.22 0.04 1.76
C LYS A 133 3.42 0.05 3.28
N ALA A 134 4.52 -0.50 3.76
CA ALA A 134 4.90 -0.48 5.17
C ALA A 134 5.14 0.95 5.68
N ALA A 135 5.80 1.80 4.90
CA ALA A 135 5.97 3.22 5.25
C ALA A 135 4.60 3.91 5.41
N LYS A 136 3.71 3.78 4.40
CA LYS A 136 2.37 4.37 4.43
C LYS A 136 1.52 3.84 5.59
N SER A 137 1.57 2.54 5.87
CA SER A 137 0.78 1.95 6.96
C SER A 137 1.29 2.40 8.33
N TRP A 138 2.61 2.47 8.51
CA TRP A 138 3.24 2.97 9.73
C TRP A 138 2.91 4.44 9.98
N TRP A 139 3.08 5.31 8.97
CA TRP A 139 2.75 6.74 9.07
C TRP A 139 1.25 6.98 9.31
N LYS A 140 0.37 6.17 8.69
CA LYS A 140 -1.07 6.21 8.95
C LYS A 140 -1.41 5.86 10.40
N ALA A 141 -0.69 4.90 10.99
CA ALA A 141 -0.88 4.50 12.39
C ALA A 141 -0.34 5.55 13.36
N LEU A 142 0.89 6.03 13.15
CA LEU A 142 1.50 7.10 13.95
C LEU A 142 0.60 8.34 14.00
N ARG A 143 0.15 8.82 12.83
CA ARG A 143 -0.77 9.96 12.74
C ARG A 143 -2.05 9.75 13.53
N ARG A 144 -2.62 8.54 13.46
CA ARG A 144 -3.85 8.20 14.17
C ARG A 144 -3.65 8.26 15.68
N GLU A 145 -2.53 7.73 16.17
CA GLU A 145 -2.19 7.66 17.59
C GLU A 145 -1.92 9.05 18.17
N VAL A 146 -1.13 9.88 17.47
CA VAL A 146 -0.86 11.28 17.87
C VAL A 146 -2.15 12.11 17.90
N VAL A 147 -2.99 11.98 16.87
CA VAL A 147 -4.29 12.68 16.83
C VAL A 147 -5.23 12.17 17.92
N ALA A 148 -5.23 10.86 18.22
CA ALA A 148 -6.05 10.31 19.29
C ALA A 148 -5.65 10.87 20.66
N ASP A 149 -4.35 10.94 20.96
CA ASP A 149 -3.85 11.53 22.22
C ASP A 149 -4.17 13.03 22.32
N SER A 150 -3.90 13.79 21.24
CA SER A 150 -4.22 15.22 21.19
C SER A 150 -5.72 15.50 21.43
N ARG A 151 -6.61 14.67 20.86
CA ARG A 151 -8.06 14.78 21.08
C ARG A 151 -8.47 14.36 22.50
N ALA A 152 -7.86 13.32 23.06
CA ALA A 152 -8.12 12.88 24.43
C ALA A 152 -7.78 13.98 25.45
N ARG A 153 -6.74 14.78 25.15
CA ARG A 153 -6.36 15.98 25.90
C ARG A 153 -7.22 17.22 25.60
N GLY A 154 -8.17 17.12 24.67
CA GLY A 154 -9.04 18.24 24.28
C GLY A 154 -8.34 19.34 23.47
N LEU A 155 -7.14 19.09 22.94
CA LEU A 155 -6.31 20.07 22.24
C LEU A 155 -6.62 20.17 20.73
N SER A 156 -7.20 19.12 20.16
CA SER A 156 -7.63 19.09 18.76
C SER A 156 -9.01 18.48 18.62
N ARG A 157 -9.63 18.71 17.46
CA ARG A 157 -10.88 18.08 17.06
C ARG A 157 -10.90 17.86 15.55
N ARG A 158 -11.74 16.93 15.09
CA ARG A 158 -11.99 16.72 13.66
C ARG A 158 -12.34 18.02 12.97
N ARG A 159 -11.72 18.26 11.81
CA ARG A 159 -12.10 19.38 10.94
C ARG A 159 -13.56 19.25 10.51
N PHE A 160 -13.92 18.09 9.97
CA PHE A 160 -15.31 17.72 9.68
C PHE A 160 -15.86 16.85 10.81
N GLY A 161 -16.63 17.48 11.70
CA GLY A 161 -17.38 16.76 12.73
C GLY A 161 -18.56 15.98 12.13
N PRO A 162 -19.22 15.11 12.93
CA PRO A 162 -20.33 14.30 12.46
C PRO A 162 -21.45 15.11 11.80
N ALA A 163 -21.78 16.28 12.35
CA ALA A 163 -22.81 17.15 11.78
C ALA A 163 -22.46 17.66 10.36
N ILE A 164 -21.20 18.02 10.11
CA ILE A 164 -20.74 18.47 8.78
C ILE A 164 -20.77 17.29 7.79
N VAL A 165 -20.34 16.11 8.23
CA VAL A 165 -20.40 14.91 7.39
C VAL A 165 -21.84 14.56 7.04
N VAL A 166 -22.76 14.57 8.01
CA VAL A 166 -24.19 14.34 7.76
C VAL A 166 -24.75 15.36 6.77
N LEU A 167 -24.42 16.66 6.95
CA LEU A 167 -24.81 17.70 6.01
C LEU A 167 -24.29 17.42 4.60
N LEU A 168 -23.01 17.08 4.45
CA LEU A 168 -22.41 16.77 3.15
C LEU A 168 -22.99 15.49 2.53
N VAL A 169 -23.38 14.51 3.34
CA VAL A 169 -24.09 13.30 2.86
C VAL A 169 -25.49 13.65 2.36
N ILE A 170 -26.21 14.56 3.03
CA ILE A 170 -27.50 15.06 2.53
C ILE A 170 -27.31 15.81 1.21
N VAL A 171 -26.29 16.69 1.12
CA VAL A 171 -25.96 17.39 -0.13
C VAL A 171 -25.54 16.41 -1.23
N ALA A 172 -24.81 15.35 -0.89
CA ALA A 172 -24.46 14.27 -1.81
C ALA A 172 -25.71 13.56 -2.36
N ALA A 173 -26.71 13.31 -1.53
CA ALA A 173 -27.98 12.69 -1.97
C ALA A 173 -28.74 13.60 -2.94
N VAL A 174 -28.78 14.91 -2.69
CA VAL A 174 -29.39 15.90 -3.58
C VAL A 174 -28.62 16.00 -4.90
N ALA A 175 -27.29 16.07 -4.84
CA ALA A 175 -26.44 16.11 -6.03
C ALA A 175 -26.56 14.82 -6.86
N ALA A 176 -26.59 13.65 -6.21
CA ALA A 176 -26.82 12.38 -6.88
C ALA A 176 -28.18 12.35 -7.58
N ALA A 177 -29.25 12.87 -6.96
CA ALA A 177 -30.55 12.97 -7.60
C ALA A 177 -30.53 13.86 -8.86
N GLY A 178 -29.80 14.98 -8.84
CA GLY A 178 -29.63 15.85 -10.00
C GLY A 178 -28.80 15.22 -11.12
N ILE A 179 -27.76 14.45 -10.78
CA ILE A 179 -26.97 13.65 -11.73
C ILE A 179 -27.84 12.58 -12.39
N THR A 180 -28.63 11.85 -11.58
CA THR A 180 -29.57 10.84 -12.05
C THR A 180 -30.65 11.43 -12.94
N TYR A 181 -31.16 12.63 -12.64
CA TYR A 181 -32.10 13.32 -13.50
C TYR A 181 -31.49 13.64 -14.87
N GLY A 182 -30.26 14.19 -14.90
CA GLY A 182 -29.56 14.48 -16.16
C GLY A 182 -29.31 13.22 -16.99
N PHE A 183 -28.86 12.13 -16.35
CA PHE A 183 -28.56 10.86 -17.02
C PHE A 183 -29.83 10.11 -17.47
N GLY A 184 -30.86 10.07 -16.63
CA GLY A 184 -32.14 9.44 -16.92
C GLY A 184 -32.89 10.17 -18.04
N HIS A 185 -32.87 11.50 -18.04
CA HIS A 185 -33.49 12.29 -19.12
C HIS A 185 -32.80 12.05 -20.48
N PHE A 186 -31.46 11.93 -20.49
CA PHE A 186 -30.70 11.56 -21.69
C PHE A 186 -31.01 10.14 -22.18
N ALA A 187 -31.07 9.18 -21.25
CA ALA A 187 -31.35 7.77 -21.55
C ALA A 187 -32.77 7.58 -22.13
N ILE A 188 -33.77 8.26 -21.57
CA ILE A 188 -35.16 8.23 -22.08
C ILE A 188 -35.26 8.83 -23.50
N ARG A 189 -34.41 9.81 -23.83
CA ARG A 189 -34.40 10.45 -25.16
C ARG A 189 -33.70 9.63 -26.24
N THR A 190 -32.81 8.72 -25.84
CA THR A 190 -31.95 7.96 -26.74
C THR A 190 -32.32 6.48 -26.64
N PRO A 191 -33.48 6.06 -27.20
CA PRO A 191 -33.96 4.69 -27.02
C PRO A 191 -33.03 3.70 -27.71
N ASP A 192 -32.29 2.94 -26.91
CA ASP A 192 -31.53 1.79 -27.38
C ASP A 192 -32.29 0.49 -27.09
N LYS A 193 -32.27 -0.48 -28.01
CA LYS A 193 -33.18 -1.65 -28.01
C LYS A 193 -32.87 -2.73 -26.94
N ARG A 194 -32.10 -2.43 -25.89
CA ARG A 194 -31.71 -3.40 -24.86
C ARG A 194 -32.21 -2.93 -23.49
N GLY A 195 -33.33 -3.50 -23.05
CA GLY A 195 -34.04 -3.09 -21.85
C GLY A 195 -33.23 -3.22 -20.55
N ASN A 196 -33.18 -2.13 -19.77
CA ASN A 196 -33.80 -1.98 -18.45
C ASN A 196 -33.43 -0.59 -17.90
N ASP A 197 -33.99 0.47 -18.50
CA ASP A 197 -33.60 1.88 -18.26
C ASP A 197 -33.80 2.34 -16.81
N ILE A 198 -34.73 1.71 -16.09
CA ILE A 198 -34.98 1.93 -14.66
C ILE A 198 -33.79 1.43 -13.83
N GLY A 199 -33.24 0.26 -14.16
CA GLY A 199 -32.07 -0.31 -13.49
C GLY A 199 -30.81 0.56 -13.68
N ALA A 200 -30.61 1.09 -14.88
CA ALA A 200 -29.50 2.01 -15.16
C ALA A 200 -29.62 3.34 -14.40
N THR A 201 -30.83 3.88 -14.29
CA THR A 201 -31.11 5.13 -13.55
C THR A 201 -30.90 4.96 -12.04
N ILE A 202 -31.39 3.86 -11.46
CA ILE A 202 -31.17 3.52 -10.04
C ILE A 202 -29.67 3.26 -9.80
N GLY A 203 -29.00 2.53 -10.69
CA GLY A 203 -27.57 2.29 -10.63
C GLY A 203 -26.75 3.58 -10.63
N ALA A 204 -27.08 4.53 -11.51
CA ALA A 204 -26.44 5.84 -11.59
C ALA A 204 -26.60 6.65 -10.28
N TYR A 205 -27.79 6.61 -9.66
CA TYR A 205 -28.01 7.25 -8.35
C TYR A 205 -27.14 6.62 -7.27
N VAL A 206 -27.19 5.29 -7.13
CA VAL A 206 -26.48 4.56 -6.06
C VAL A 206 -24.97 4.76 -6.19
N ILE A 207 -24.42 4.67 -7.40
CA ILE A 207 -22.99 4.89 -7.65
C ILE A 207 -22.60 6.34 -7.34
N SER A 208 -23.35 7.32 -7.87
CA SER A 208 -23.03 8.74 -7.65
C SER A 208 -23.14 9.12 -6.18
N PHE A 209 -24.20 8.68 -5.50
CA PHE A 209 -24.37 8.90 -4.06
C PHE A 209 -23.26 8.23 -3.26
N ALA A 210 -22.93 6.97 -3.53
CA ALA A 210 -21.88 6.26 -2.82
C ALA A 210 -20.51 6.94 -2.98
N LEU A 211 -20.16 7.39 -4.19
CA LEU A 211 -18.92 8.11 -4.46
C LEU A 211 -18.85 9.45 -3.72
N LEU A 212 -19.92 10.25 -3.79
CA LEU A 212 -19.98 11.57 -3.12
C LEU A 212 -20.03 11.42 -1.59
N ALA A 213 -20.76 10.45 -1.06
CA ALA A 213 -20.81 10.15 0.37
C ALA A 213 -19.45 9.63 0.89
N ALA A 214 -18.78 8.77 0.13
CA ALA A 214 -17.42 8.33 0.46
C ALA A 214 -16.43 9.51 0.46
N PHE A 215 -16.57 10.43 -0.50
CA PHE A 215 -15.76 11.65 -0.54
C PHE A 215 -16.04 12.57 0.66
N ALA A 216 -17.30 12.75 1.05
CA ALA A 216 -17.71 13.52 2.22
C ALA A 216 -17.15 12.95 3.54
N GLY A 217 -17.05 11.62 3.64
CA GLY A 217 -16.51 10.91 4.80
C GLY A 217 -14.97 10.88 4.90
N ARG A 218 -14.25 11.45 3.93
CA ARG A 218 -12.78 11.44 3.93
C ARG A 218 -12.22 12.20 5.13
N TYR A 219 -11.11 11.70 5.68
CA TYR A 219 -10.36 12.43 6.69
C TYR A 219 -9.76 13.72 6.11
N ASN A 220 -10.20 14.87 6.63
CA ASN A 220 -9.82 16.21 6.17
C ASN A 220 -8.87 16.94 7.14
N GLY A 221 -8.21 16.20 8.03
CA GLY A 221 -7.32 16.76 9.04
C GLY A 221 -8.00 17.14 10.35
N GLU A 222 -7.19 17.71 11.23
CA GLU A 222 -7.60 18.26 12.52
C GLU A 222 -7.80 19.77 12.44
N ARG A 223 -8.51 20.31 13.44
CA ARG A 223 -8.63 21.74 13.69
C ARG A 223 -8.54 22.03 15.17
N ASP A 224 -8.41 23.31 15.46
CA ASP A 224 -8.17 23.86 16.78
C ASP A 224 -9.37 23.78 17.73
N THR A 225 -9.06 23.66 19.03
CA THR A 225 -9.95 23.91 20.18
C THR A 225 -9.49 25.17 20.92
N ALA A 226 -10.25 25.68 21.90
CA ALA A 226 -9.78 26.83 22.68
C ALA A 226 -8.53 26.50 23.52
N PRO A 227 -8.50 25.38 24.29
CA PRO A 227 -7.28 24.94 24.98
C PRO A 227 -6.12 24.65 24.02
N GLY A 228 -6.41 24.03 22.87
CA GLY A 228 -5.41 23.72 21.85
C GLY A 228 -4.69 24.94 21.30
N ARG A 229 -5.41 26.04 21.05
CA ARG A 229 -4.78 27.30 20.60
C ARG A 229 -3.89 27.91 21.69
N GLN A 230 -4.30 27.84 22.94
CA GLN A 230 -3.48 28.34 24.06
C GLN A 230 -2.20 27.52 24.20
N ALA A 231 -2.30 26.19 24.15
CA ALA A 231 -1.14 25.30 24.16
C ALA A 231 -0.21 25.57 22.97
N ALA A 232 -0.77 25.67 21.75
CA ALA A 232 0.01 25.99 20.56
C ALA A 232 0.73 27.36 20.67
N SER A 233 0.07 28.37 21.24
CA SER A 233 0.68 29.67 21.49
C SER A 233 1.88 29.58 22.44
N ARG A 234 1.78 28.80 23.53
CA ARG A 234 2.91 28.52 24.44
C ARG A 234 4.05 27.81 23.72
N TRP A 235 3.76 26.76 22.95
CA TRP A 235 4.76 26.03 22.17
C TRP A 235 5.45 26.92 21.13
N MET A 236 4.72 27.85 20.51
CA MET A 236 5.32 28.84 19.63
C MET A 236 6.22 29.83 20.38
N GLY A 237 5.92 30.17 21.64
CA GLY A 237 6.84 30.93 22.51
C GLY A 237 8.14 30.15 22.78
N VAL A 238 8.04 28.85 23.08
CA VAL A 238 9.21 27.96 23.22
C VAL A 238 10.04 27.92 21.93
N ARG A 239 9.38 27.84 20.76
CA ARG A 239 10.04 27.86 19.46
C ARG A 239 10.86 29.13 19.26
N GLU A 240 10.31 30.30 19.57
CA GLU A 240 11.02 31.58 19.43
C GLU A 240 12.20 31.67 20.41
N TRP A 241 12.06 31.17 21.64
CA TRP A 241 13.16 31.09 22.60
C TRP A 241 14.30 30.19 22.11
N LEU A 242 13.97 28.99 21.60
CA LEU A 242 14.96 28.06 21.04
C LEU A 242 15.68 28.65 19.82
N ARG A 243 14.95 29.34 18.94
CA ARG A 243 15.54 30.02 17.77
C ARG A 243 16.44 31.20 18.12
N GLY A 244 16.24 31.80 19.29
CA GLY A 244 17.13 32.83 19.83
C GLY A 244 18.54 32.33 20.15
N HIS A 245 18.76 31.01 20.22
CA HIS A 245 20.07 30.40 20.46
C HIS A 245 20.74 30.06 19.13
N GLU A 246 21.74 30.85 18.72
CA GLU A 246 22.38 30.75 17.39
C GLU A 246 22.87 29.33 17.05
N ALA A 247 23.48 28.63 18.01
CA ALA A 247 24.04 27.30 17.79
C ALA A 247 23.00 26.15 17.87
N PHE A 248 21.76 26.42 18.32
CA PHE A 248 20.78 25.37 18.60
C PHE A 248 20.31 24.66 17.32
N ALA A 249 20.18 25.41 16.23
CA ALA A 249 19.77 24.87 14.94
C ALA A 249 20.76 23.85 14.36
N ASP A 250 22.03 23.96 14.72
CA ASP A 250 23.11 23.15 14.16
C ASP A 250 23.47 21.94 15.04
N LEU A 251 22.80 21.77 16.18
CA LEU A 251 23.05 20.66 17.09
C LEU A 251 22.77 19.29 16.43
N PRO A 252 23.69 18.32 16.56
CA PRO A 252 23.45 16.96 16.08
C PRO A 252 22.49 16.19 16.99
N PRO A 253 21.91 15.06 16.53
CA PRO A 253 21.03 14.24 17.35
C PRO A 253 21.66 13.77 18.68
N ALA A 254 22.97 13.51 18.68
CA ALA A 254 23.70 13.11 19.90
C ALA A 254 23.74 14.19 20.99
N ALA A 255 23.47 15.45 20.64
CA ALA A 255 23.36 16.54 21.62
C ALA A 255 22.18 16.35 22.59
N VAL A 256 21.29 15.38 22.36
CA VAL A 256 20.21 15.02 23.30
C VAL A 256 20.76 14.63 24.67
N GLY A 257 21.98 14.11 24.76
CA GLY A 257 22.61 13.82 26.06
C GLY A 257 22.94 15.07 26.88
N LEU A 258 23.03 16.25 26.25
CA LEU A 258 23.32 17.53 26.90
C LEU A 258 22.08 18.43 27.00
N TRP A 259 21.32 18.52 25.91
CA TRP A 259 20.13 19.38 25.80
C TRP A 259 18.85 18.67 26.23
N ASP A 260 18.91 17.37 26.49
CA ASP A 260 17.80 16.57 27.01
C ASP A 260 16.52 16.81 26.18
N ARG A 261 15.36 16.91 26.84
CA ARG A 261 14.06 17.15 26.22
C ARG A 261 13.99 18.42 25.37
N TYR A 262 14.85 19.43 25.57
CA TYR A 262 14.85 20.62 24.72
C TYR A 262 15.15 20.30 23.27
N LEU A 263 16.05 19.34 22.99
CA LEU A 263 16.35 18.95 21.62
C LEU A 263 15.15 18.27 20.96
N ALA A 264 14.41 17.44 21.72
CA ALA A 264 13.19 16.79 21.25
C ALA A 264 12.10 17.81 20.89
N TYR A 265 11.85 18.80 21.76
CA TYR A 265 10.89 19.87 21.46
C TYR A 265 11.39 20.83 20.37
N GLY A 266 12.71 21.01 20.25
CA GLY A 266 13.33 21.70 19.13
C GLY A 266 13.02 21.03 17.80
N ALA A 267 13.17 19.71 17.71
CA ALA A 267 12.77 18.94 16.54
C ALA A 267 11.25 19.07 16.28
N ALA A 268 10.43 18.91 17.32
CA ALA A 268 8.98 19.01 17.21
C ALA A 268 8.51 20.35 16.58
N LEU A 269 9.19 21.45 16.89
CA LEU A 269 8.84 22.81 16.48
C LEU A 269 9.64 23.28 15.24
N GLY A 270 10.45 22.42 14.63
CA GLY A 270 11.29 22.74 13.48
C GLY A 270 12.33 23.82 13.79
N ALA A 271 13.01 23.67 14.93
CA ALA A 271 14.12 24.51 15.38
C ALA A 271 15.49 23.82 15.23
N THR A 272 15.56 22.51 14.99
CA THR A 272 16.81 21.72 14.86
C THR A 272 17.07 21.29 13.42
N ARG A 273 17.80 22.09 12.64
CA ARG A 273 18.07 21.79 11.22
C ARG A 273 18.92 20.53 11.06
N THR A 274 20.06 20.45 11.75
CA THR A 274 21.00 19.33 11.59
C THR A 274 20.36 18.01 12.04
N ALA A 275 19.72 17.98 13.22
CA ALA A 275 19.10 16.76 13.71
C ALA A 275 18.02 16.21 12.76
N SER A 276 17.13 17.08 12.24
CA SER A 276 16.08 16.67 11.28
C SER A 276 16.62 16.24 9.92
N THR A 277 17.79 16.73 9.49
CA THR A 277 18.43 16.21 8.27
C THR A 277 19.05 14.82 8.43
N VAL A 278 19.33 14.40 9.67
CA VAL A 278 19.96 13.11 9.97
C VAL A 278 18.91 12.04 10.28
N ILE A 279 17.88 12.40 11.04
CA ILE A 279 16.80 11.49 11.44
C ILE A 279 15.78 11.42 10.31
N ASP A 280 15.95 10.47 9.40
CA ASP A 280 15.00 10.19 8.32
C ASP A 280 14.25 8.88 8.62
N MET A 281 12.94 8.99 8.86
CA MET A 281 12.01 7.86 9.00
C MET A 281 11.05 7.76 7.80
N GLY A 282 11.39 8.42 6.70
CA GLY A 282 10.72 8.37 5.43
C GLY A 282 11.11 7.15 4.58
N MET A 283 10.90 7.30 3.28
CA MET A 283 11.24 6.29 2.28
C MET A 283 12.73 6.39 1.95
N GLY A 284 13.50 5.31 2.17
CA GLY A 284 14.95 5.33 1.97
C GLY A 284 15.39 5.51 0.52
N ASP A 285 16.65 5.92 0.33
CA ASP A 285 17.27 5.99 -0.99
C ASP A 285 17.67 4.58 -1.47
N ARG A 286 16.99 4.10 -2.52
CA ARG A 286 17.27 2.79 -3.13
C ARG A 286 18.72 2.64 -3.61
N THR A 287 19.44 3.72 -3.89
CA THR A 287 20.83 3.67 -4.38
C THR A 287 21.87 3.54 -3.27
N ARG A 288 21.49 3.79 -2.02
CA ARG A 288 22.37 3.73 -0.84
C ARG A 288 21.59 3.09 0.31
N VAL A 289 21.73 1.78 0.42
CA VAL A 289 20.93 0.99 1.37
C VAL A 289 21.85 0.42 2.45
N TRP A 290 21.38 0.41 3.68
CA TRP A 290 22.08 -0.23 4.79
C TRP A 290 21.94 -1.76 4.74
N SER A 291 22.99 -2.47 5.06
CA SER A 291 22.99 -3.92 5.22
C SER A 291 23.47 -4.30 6.61
N THR A 292 22.94 -5.40 7.12
CA THR A 292 23.41 -6.06 8.35
C THR A 292 24.08 -7.40 8.05
N PHE A 293 24.15 -7.78 6.77
CA PHE A 293 24.78 -9.01 6.34
C PHE A 293 26.27 -9.00 6.71
N GLY A 294 26.78 -10.12 7.22
CA GLY A 294 28.14 -10.19 7.77
C GLY A 294 28.28 -9.69 9.22
N GLY A 295 27.18 -9.38 9.91
CA GLY A 295 27.16 -9.14 11.36
C GLY A 295 27.49 -7.71 11.80
N SER A 296 27.67 -6.77 10.88
CA SER A 296 27.83 -5.35 11.20
C SER A 296 27.11 -4.46 10.21
N TRP A 297 26.66 -3.30 10.70
CA TRP A 297 26.03 -2.29 9.86
C TRP A 297 27.04 -1.68 8.90
N HIS A 298 26.72 -1.75 7.61
CA HIS A 298 27.48 -1.05 6.59
C HIS A 298 26.56 -0.58 5.45
N ARG A 299 27.00 0.47 4.74
CA ARG A 299 26.24 1.02 3.60
C ARG A 299 26.68 0.36 2.31
N VAL A 300 25.70 -0.08 1.53
CA VAL A 300 25.89 -0.67 0.21
C VAL A 300 25.34 0.27 -0.87
N ARG A 301 26.18 0.64 -1.84
CA ARG A 301 25.75 1.40 -3.01
C ARG A 301 25.19 0.45 -4.06
N VAL A 302 23.93 0.66 -4.46
CA VAL A 302 23.24 -0.18 -5.44
C VAL A 302 23.20 0.51 -6.79
N ARG A 303 23.74 -0.15 -7.82
CA ARG A 303 23.61 0.27 -9.21
C ARG A 303 22.43 -0.43 -9.88
N TYR A 304 21.57 0.35 -10.53
CA TYR A 304 20.40 -0.12 -11.30
C TYR A 304 20.64 0.04 -12.81
N PRO A 305 21.19 -0.97 -13.50
CA PRO A 305 21.47 -0.90 -14.92
C PRO A 305 20.17 -0.94 -15.76
N ARG A 306 20.16 -0.20 -16.87
CA ARG A 306 19.02 -0.11 -17.80
C ARG A 306 19.31 -0.69 -19.20
N SER A 307 20.42 -1.40 -19.37
CA SER A 307 20.84 -1.92 -20.69
C SER A 307 19.87 -2.98 -21.22
N GLY A 308 19.64 -3.02 -22.53
CA GLY A 308 18.70 -3.96 -23.18
C GLY A 308 19.06 -5.46 -23.12
N ARG A 309 20.13 -5.85 -22.43
CA ARG A 309 20.46 -7.27 -22.12
C ARG A 309 19.99 -7.69 -20.73
N TYR A 310 19.76 -6.72 -19.86
CA TYR A 310 19.67 -6.93 -18.43
C TYR A 310 18.34 -7.61 -18.07
N GLY A 311 18.39 -8.68 -17.28
CA GLY A 311 17.25 -9.52 -16.93
C GLY A 311 16.53 -10.18 -18.11
N GLU A 312 17.09 -10.20 -19.32
CA GLU A 312 16.48 -10.85 -20.49
C GLU A 312 16.57 -12.38 -20.43
N THR A 313 15.70 -13.05 -21.17
CA THR A 313 15.70 -14.51 -21.30
C THR A 313 16.72 -14.97 -22.35
N VAL A 314 17.23 -16.19 -22.18
CA VAL A 314 18.22 -16.80 -23.09
C VAL A 314 17.73 -16.84 -24.55
N PRO A 315 16.50 -17.32 -24.86
CA PRO A 315 16.04 -17.36 -26.25
C PRO A 315 16.03 -15.98 -26.91
N ARG A 316 15.68 -14.93 -26.16
CA ARG A 316 15.61 -13.56 -26.69
C ARG A 316 16.99 -12.97 -26.94
N LEU A 317 17.96 -13.25 -26.08
CA LEU A 317 19.35 -12.84 -26.26
C LEU A 317 20.00 -13.56 -27.46
N LEU A 318 19.76 -14.87 -27.60
CA LEU A 318 20.20 -15.65 -28.75
C LEU A 318 19.60 -15.12 -30.05
N PHE A 319 18.27 -14.93 -30.10
CA PHE A 319 17.58 -14.37 -31.26
C PHE A 319 18.14 -13.00 -31.64
N ARG A 320 18.33 -12.10 -30.66
CA ARG A 320 18.93 -10.78 -30.90
C ARG A 320 20.36 -10.88 -31.44
N GLY A 321 21.18 -11.76 -30.90
CA GLY A 321 22.55 -11.96 -31.34
C GLY A 321 22.63 -12.49 -32.77
N VAL A 322 21.81 -13.50 -33.10
CA VAL A 322 21.70 -14.05 -34.46
C VAL A 322 21.17 -13.00 -35.44
N LEU A 323 20.12 -12.27 -35.07
CA LEU A 323 19.56 -11.21 -35.92
C LEU A 323 20.58 -10.10 -36.22
N LEU A 324 21.33 -9.65 -35.20
CA LEU A 324 22.41 -8.67 -35.39
C LEU A 324 23.52 -9.20 -36.30
N ALA A 325 23.87 -10.49 -36.19
CA ALA A 325 24.86 -11.10 -37.06
C ALA A 325 24.36 -11.22 -38.51
N VAL A 326 23.11 -11.62 -38.72
CA VAL A 326 22.51 -11.71 -40.06
C VAL A 326 22.42 -10.32 -40.72
N ILE A 327 21.95 -9.31 -39.98
CA ILE A 327 21.88 -7.92 -40.47
C ILE A 327 23.28 -7.40 -40.77
N GLY A 328 24.23 -7.59 -39.86
CA GLY A 328 25.62 -7.17 -40.05
C GLY A 328 26.26 -7.82 -41.27
N TYR A 329 26.03 -9.12 -41.47
CA TYR A 329 26.51 -9.86 -42.64
C TYR A 329 25.87 -9.33 -43.93
N ALA A 330 24.55 -9.09 -43.94
CA ALA A 330 23.87 -8.53 -45.10
C ALA A 330 24.39 -7.13 -45.47
N ILE A 331 24.59 -6.26 -44.48
CA ILE A 331 25.17 -4.92 -44.68
C ILE A 331 26.60 -5.02 -45.21
N ALA A 332 27.44 -5.87 -44.61
CA ALA A 332 28.83 -6.02 -45.03
C ALA A 332 28.94 -6.61 -46.45
N ARG A 333 28.06 -7.57 -46.79
CA ARG A 333 28.10 -8.27 -48.08
C ARG A 333 27.44 -7.49 -49.20
N TYR A 334 26.30 -6.85 -48.97
CA TYR A 334 25.47 -6.23 -50.00
C TYR A 334 25.39 -4.71 -49.89
N GLY A 335 25.98 -4.08 -48.87
CA GLY A 335 25.90 -2.64 -48.66
C GLY A 335 26.51 -1.81 -49.79
N HIS A 336 27.51 -2.33 -50.49
CA HIS A 336 28.10 -1.70 -51.67
C HIS A 336 27.08 -1.56 -52.82
N ILE A 337 26.16 -2.52 -52.99
CA ILE A 337 25.13 -2.49 -54.03
C ILE A 337 24.21 -1.26 -53.88
N VAL A 338 23.92 -0.86 -52.64
CA VAL A 338 23.11 0.33 -52.37
C VAL A 338 23.86 1.61 -52.73
N VAL A 339 25.18 1.66 -52.49
CA VAL A 339 26.04 2.77 -52.91
C VAL A 339 26.12 2.83 -54.44
N ASP A 340 26.30 1.69 -55.10
CA ASP A 340 26.39 1.59 -56.56
C ASP A 340 25.09 2.03 -57.25
N ILE A 341 23.93 1.60 -56.73
CA ILE A 341 22.61 2.05 -57.22
C ILE A 341 22.41 3.55 -56.97
N ALA A 342 22.83 4.07 -55.81
CA ALA A 342 22.73 5.50 -55.51
C ALA A 342 23.61 6.35 -56.44
N MET A 343 24.77 5.83 -56.88
CA MET A 343 25.64 6.50 -57.86
C MET A 343 25.07 6.51 -59.28
N GLN A 344 24.08 5.65 -59.59
CA GLN A 344 23.41 5.59 -60.89
C GLN A 344 22.21 6.53 -61.00
N ILE A 345 21.76 7.13 -59.90
CA ILE A 345 20.64 8.09 -59.91
C ILE A 345 21.22 9.48 -60.22
N ASP A 346 20.93 10.00 -61.41
CA ASP A 346 21.41 11.25 -62.03
C ASP A 346 21.08 12.58 -61.28
N ALA A 347 20.69 12.49 -60.00
CA ALA A 347 20.18 13.62 -59.22
C ALA A 347 21.24 14.41 -58.43
N VAL A 348 22.51 13.97 -58.42
CA VAL A 348 23.60 14.61 -57.66
C VAL A 348 24.86 14.60 -58.52
N SER A 349 25.56 15.75 -58.64
CA SER A 349 26.78 15.87 -59.46
C SER A 349 27.80 14.78 -59.10
N ALA A 350 27.98 13.81 -60.01
CA ALA A 350 28.77 12.59 -59.81
C ALA A 350 30.22 12.86 -59.35
N SER A 351 30.78 14.04 -59.67
CA SER A 351 32.15 14.44 -59.31
C SER A 351 32.36 14.72 -57.81
N ALA A 352 31.34 15.16 -57.09
CA ALA A 352 31.47 15.49 -55.65
C ALA A 352 31.38 14.25 -54.75
N PHE A 353 30.66 13.21 -55.17
CA PHE A 353 30.44 11.98 -54.40
C PHE A 353 31.40 10.84 -54.75
N ALA A 354 31.95 10.80 -55.97
CA ALA A 354 32.89 9.75 -56.39
C ALA A 354 34.12 9.62 -55.48
N SER A 355 34.66 10.75 -55.00
CA SER A 355 35.80 10.79 -54.06
C SER A 355 35.48 10.18 -52.69
N PHE A 356 34.20 10.10 -52.31
CA PHE A 356 33.75 9.55 -51.03
C PHE A 356 33.17 8.13 -51.15
N ALA A 357 32.87 7.64 -52.37
CA ALA A 357 32.29 6.32 -52.63
C ALA A 357 33.04 5.15 -51.97
N GLY A 358 34.37 5.17 -52.09
CA GLY A 358 35.22 4.14 -51.50
C GLY A 358 35.21 4.21 -49.97
N LEU A 359 35.17 5.43 -49.41
CA LEU A 359 35.14 5.66 -47.97
C LEU A 359 33.78 5.28 -47.36
N THR A 360 32.68 5.60 -48.03
CA THR A 360 31.33 5.22 -47.61
C THR A 360 31.13 3.71 -47.69
N SER A 361 31.55 3.07 -48.78
CA SER A 361 31.51 1.60 -48.93
C SER A 361 32.35 0.91 -47.84
N ALA A 362 33.58 1.38 -47.60
CA ALA A 362 34.42 0.86 -46.52
C ALA A 362 33.77 1.03 -45.14
N LEU A 363 33.17 2.20 -44.85
CA LEU A 363 32.49 2.46 -43.58
C LEU A 363 31.28 1.55 -43.38
N ILE A 364 30.51 1.29 -44.44
CA ILE A 364 29.36 0.37 -44.43
C ILE A 364 29.84 -1.06 -44.14
N THR A 365 30.89 -1.52 -44.82
CA THR A 365 31.46 -2.86 -44.59
C THR A 365 32.01 -3.00 -43.18
N VAL A 366 32.74 -2.01 -42.67
CA VAL A 366 33.26 -2.00 -41.28
C VAL A 366 32.10 -2.03 -40.27
N THR A 367 31.06 -1.24 -40.50
CA THR A 367 29.86 -1.22 -39.63
C THR A 367 29.17 -2.58 -39.62
N GLY A 368 28.99 -3.20 -40.79
CA GLY A 368 28.44 -4.55 -40.91
C GLY A 368 29.30 -5.60 -40.18
N ALA A 369 30.62 -5.56 -40.34
CA ALA A 369 31.55 -6.45 -39.64
C ALA A 369 31.49 -6.28 -38.12
N LEU A 370 31.43 -5.04 -37.61
CA LEU A 370 31.26 -4.76 -36.17
C LEU A 370 29.95 -5.31 -35.62
N LEU A 371 28.86 -5.24 -36.40
CA LEU A 371 27.57 -5.84 -36.03
C LEU A 371 27.63 -7.37 -35.97
N VAL A 372 28.33 -8.01 -36.90
CA VAL A 372 28.58 -9.47 -36.87
C VAL A 372 29.35 -9.85 -35.61
N VAL A 373 30.46 -9.16 -35.32
CA VAL A 373 31.26 -9.40 -34.11
C VAL A 373 30.43 -9.22 -32.85
N ASN A 374 29.61 -8.17 -32.78
CA ASN A 374 28.71 -7.92 -31.65
C ASN A 374 27.62 -8.99 -31.51
N GLY A 375 27.04 -9.44 -32.63
CA GLY A 375 26.06 -10.53 -32.68
C GLY A 375 26.65 -11.86 -32.19
N CYS A 376 27.80 -12.25 -32.73
CA CYS A 376 28.55 -13.44 -32.30
C CYS A 376 28.96 -13.35 -30.82
N TYR A 377 29.47 -12.20 -30.37
CA TYR A 377 29.80 -11.96 -28.96
C TYR A 377 28.58 -12.15 -28.06
N THR A 378 27.42 -11.62 -28.45
CA THR A 378 26.16 -11.78 -27.71
C THR A 378 25.76 -13.24 -27.60
N VAL A 379 25.83 -14.01 -28.71
CA VAL A 379 25.51 -15.45 -28.72
C VAL A 379 26.47 -16.23 -27.82
N VAL A 380 27.79 -16.06 -28.00
CA VAL A 380 28.81 -16.76 -27.21
C VAL A 380 28.66 -16.45 -25.73
N ARG A 381 28.49 -15.18 -25.36
CA ARG A 381 28.28 -14.78 -23.96
C ARG A 381 26.98 -15.34 -23.39
N THR A 382 25.92 -15.43 -24.18
CA THR A 382 24.66 -16.05 -23.73
C THR A 382 24.83 -17.55 -23.46
N ILE A 383 25.57 -18.26 -24.31
CA ILE A 383 25.86 -19.69 -24.12
C ILE A 383 26.72 -19.89 -22.85
N ILE A 384 27.76 -19.09 -22.68
CA ILE A 384 28.60 -19.13 -21.46
C ILE A 384 27.75 -18.84 -20.22
N ASP A 385 26.90 -17.82 -20.25
CA ASP A 385 26.01 -17.45 -19.15
C ASP A 385 25.03 -18.59 -18.79
N LEU A 386 24.56 -19.33 -19.81
CA LEU A 386 23.72 -20.53 -19.63
C LEU A 386 24.50 -21.73 -19.05
N ALA A 387 25.78 -21.88 -19.40
CA ALA A 387 26.62 -22.98 -18.90
C ALA A 387 27.17 -22.71 -17.48
N THR A 388 27.24 -21.45 -17.05
CA THR A 388 27.91 -21.04 -15.81
C THR A 388 26.96 -20.32 -14.84
N PRO A 389 25.91 -20.99 -14.32
CA PRO A 389 25.10 -20.40 -13.26
C PRO A 389 25.96 -20.20 -12.00
N LYS A 390 25.73 -19.10 -11.28
CA LYS A 390 26.40 -18.82 -10.01
C LYS A 390 25.36 -18.77 -8.89
N THR A 391 25.67 -19.41 -7.78
CA THR A 391 24.89 -19.27 -6.54
C THR A 391 25.52 -18.21 -5.66
N ILE A 392 24.70 -17.32 -5.14
CA ILE A 392 25.09 -16.22 -4.25
C ILE A 392 24.18 -16.30 -3.02
N THR A 393 24.74 -16.11 -1.84
CA THR A 393 23.97 -15.98 -0.60
C THR A 393 24.13 -14.55 -0.11
N GLY A 394 23.03 -13.91 0.27
CA GLY A 394 23.06 -12.51 0.68
C GLY A 394 21.74 -11.99 1.19
N GLN A 395 21.76 -10.80 1.80
CA GLN A 395 20.58 -10.12 2.30
C GLN A 395 19.89 -9.31 1.21
N VAL A 396 18.56 -9.41 1.12
CA VAL A 396 17.75 -8.58 0.22
C VAL A 396 17.71 -7.15 0.73
N LEU A 397 18.31 -6.24 -0.03
CA LEU A 397 18.34 -4.81 0.29
C LEU A 397 17.11 -4.07 -0.23
N TRP A 398 16.66 -4.40 -1.44
CA TRP A 398 15.58 -3.66 -2.11
C TRP A 398 14.92 -4.49 -3.21
N ILE A 399 13.60 -4.32 -3.37
CA ILE A 399 12.83 -4.86 -4.49
C ILE A 399 12.03 -3.72 -5.12
N ASP A 400 12.17 -3.51 -6.43
CA ASP A 400 11.49 -2.42 -7.13
C ASP A 400 10.99 -2.85 -8.52
N LEU A 401 9.86 -2.32 -8.97
CA LEU A 401 9.30 -2.66 -10.27
C LEU A 401 10.14 -2.03 -11.38
N TRP A 402 10.64 -2.86 -12.31
CA TRP A 402 11.44 -2.37 -13.42
C TRP A 402 10.67 -2.31 -14.75
N ARG A 403 10.06 -3.43 -15.16
CA ARG A 403 9.35 -3.52 -16.43
C ARG A 403 7.95 -4.02 -16.25
N THR A 404 7.04 -3.36 -16.95
CA THR A 404 5.66 -3.78 -17.17
C THR A 404 5.48 -4.20 -18.63
N GLN A 405 4.48 -5.04 -18.86
CA GLN A 405 4.01 -5.40 -20.18
C GLN A 405 2.61 -4.81 -20.34
N ASN A 406 2.42 -4.03 -21.41
CA ASN A 406 1.09 -3.58 -21.78
C ASN A 406 0.27 -4.79 -22.23
N SER A 407 -0.94 -4.90 -21.71
CA SER A 407 -1.90 -5.87 -22.24
C SER A 407 -2.30 -5.46 -23.66
N SER A 408 -2.54 -6.44 -24.53
CA SER A 408 -2.99 -6.19 -25.91
C SER A 408 -4.44 -5.70 -26.00
N SER A 409 -5.17 -5.66 -24.88
CA SER A 409 -6.50 -5.07 -24.79
C SER A 409 -6.39 -3.64 -24.25
N ASP A 410 -7.01 -2.68 -24.93
CA ASP A 410 -7.02 -1.24 -24.56
C ASP A 410 -7.53 -0.95 -23.15
N ASP A 411 -8.21 -1.90 -22.50
CA ASP A 411 -8.87 -1.70 -21.20
C ASP A 411 -8.17 -2.39 -20.00
N SER A 412 -6.96 -2.93 -20.20
CA SER A 412 -6.23 -3.64 -19.14
C SER A 412 -5.01 -2.88 -18.64
N SER A 413 -4.88 -2.78 -17.31
CA SER A 413 -3.72 -2.17 -16.66
C SER A 413 -2.41 -2.93 -16.99
N PRO A 414 -1.27 -2.23 -17.15
CA PRO A 414 0.02 -2.87 -17.42
C PRO A 414 0.41 -3.89 -16.34
N GLN A 415 0.79 -5.10 -16.76
CA GLN A 415 1.18 -6.18 -15.85
C GLN A 415 2.68 -6.14 -15.56
N PRO A 416 3.13 -6.22 -14.30
CA PRO A 416 4.55 -6.24 -13.97
C PRO A 416 5.20 -7.56 -14.42
N ILE A 417 6.33 -7.50 -15.12
CA ILE A 417 7.01 -8.71 -15.62
C ILE A 417 8.39 -8.92 -14.99
N LEU A 418 9.03 -7.85 -14.53
CA LEU A 418 10.40 -7.91 -14.04
C LEU A 418 10.67 -6.82 -13.00
N TYR A 419 11.31 -7.22 -11.91
CA TYR A 419 11.70 -6.37 -10.80
C TYR A 419 13.23 -6.24 -10.75
N TYR A 420 13.72 -5.17 -10.14
CA TYR A 420 15.07 -5.10 -9.62
C TYR A 420 15.13 -5.78 -8.25
N LEU A 421 16.15 -6.59 -8.03
CA LEU A 421 16.47 -7.21 -6.74
C LEU A 421 17.89 -6.82 -6.34
N ALA A 422 18.01 -5.95 -5.34
CA ALA A 422 19.30 -5.58 -4.77
C ALA A 422 19.63 -6.56 -3.63
N VAL A 423 20.81 -7.18 -3.69
CA VAL A 423 21.29 -8.14 -2.69
C VAL A 423 22.71 -7.77 -2.30
N ASP A 424 22.96 -7.79 -1.00
CA ASP A 424 24.29 -7.71 -0.42
C ASP A 424 24.81 -9.12 -0.13
N ASP A 425 25.91 -9.49 -0.76
CA ASP A 425 26.60 -10.77 -0.55
C ASP A 425 27.79 -10.67 0.41
N GLY A 426 27.99 -9.49 1.04
CA GLY A 426 29.03 -9.23 2.03
C GLY A 426 30.44 -9.09 1.43
N THR A 427 30.58 -9.14 0.10
CA THR A 427 31.91 -9.10 -0.55
C THR A 427 32.43 -7.68 -0.83
N SER A 428 31.54 -6.67 -0.89
CA SER A 428 31.88 -5.29 -1.24
C SER A 428 30.81 -4.28 -0.77
N ASP A 429 31.20 -3.03 -0.56
CA ASP A 429 30.32 -1.87 -0.32
C ASP A 429 29.47 -1.46 -1.55
N ARG A 430 29.54 -2.23 -2.64
CA ARG A 430 28.85 -1.95 -3.90
C ARG A 430 28.22 -3.21 -4.45
N THR A 431 26.95 -3.11 -4.82
CA THR A 431 26.23 -4.18 -5.52
C THR A 431 25.56 -3.65 -6.78
N VAL A 432 25.29 -4.57 -7.70
CA VAL A 432 24.50 -4.29 -8.90
C VAL A 432 23.24 -5.11 -8.75
N ALA A 433 22.09 -4.45 -8.86
CA ALA A 433 20.81 -5.14 -8.77
C ALA A 433 20.74 -6.30 -9.77
N TRP A 434 19.87 -7.26 -9.51
CA TRP A 434 19.55 -8.38 -10.40
C TRP A 434 18.15 -8.21 -11.01
N GLY A 435 17.94 -8.76 -12.20
CA GLY A 435 16.62 -8.85 -12.82
C GLY A 435 15.85 -10.04 -12.25
N LEU A 436 14.81 -9.74 -11.47
CA LEU A 436 13.96 -10.70 -10.76
C LEU A 436 12.62 -10.91 -11.50
N PRO A 437 12.38 -12.11 -12.07
CA PRO A 437 11.12 -12.42 -12.74
C PRO A 437 9.93 -12.36 -11.78
N LEU A 438 8.75 -11.93 -12.26
CA LEU A 438 7.51 -11.87 -11.45
C LEU A 438 7.23 -13.18 -10.70
N ALA A 439 7.43 -14.33 -11.33
CA ALA A 439 7.18 -15.65 -10.74
C ALA A 439 7.98 -15.89 -9.45
N LEU A 440 9.14 -15.23 -9.30
CA LEU A 440 10.00 -15.32 -8.12
C LEU A 440 9.87 -14.10 -7.20
N ALA A 441 9.18 -13.03 -7.63
CA ALA A 441 9.10 -11.79 -6.87
C ALA A 441 8.42 -11.96 -5.49
N ASN A 442 7.45 -12.88 -5.39
CA ASN A 442 6.73 -13.15 -4.15
C ASN A 442 7.45 -14.15 -3.23
N SER A 443 8.63 -14.67 -3.62
CA SER A 443 9.36 -15.69 -2.86
C SER A 443 10.25 -15.12 -1.74
N CYS A 444 10.52 -13.81 -1.76
CA CYS A 444 11.37 -13.14 -0.78
C CYS A 444 10.86 -11.72 -0.49
N ALA A 445 11.25 -11.19 0.66
CA ALA A 445 10.97 -9.84 1.08
C ALA A 445 12.28 -9.09 1.41
N THR A 446 12.18 -7.77 1.51
CA THR A 446 13.32 -6.95 1.93
C THR A 446 13.73 -7.28 3.36
N GLY A 447 15.02 -7.48 3.58
CA GLY A 447 15.61 -7.90 4.85
C GLY A 447 15.82 -9.41 4.99
N ASP A 448 15.24 -10.23 4.12
CA ASP A 448 15.47 -11.68 4.12
C ASP A 448 16.91 -12.01 3.68
N THR A 449 17.51 -13.03 4.29
CA THR A 449 18.73 -13.65 3.78
C THR A 449 18.34 -14.76 2.82
N ILE A 450 18.72 -14.61 1.57
CA ILE A 450 18.36 -15.54 0.49
C ILE A 450 19.60 -16.15 -0.14
N GLN A 451 19.41 -17.37 -0.64
CA GLN A 451 20.32 -18.02 -1.57
C GLN A 451 19.70 -17.96 -2.96
N LEU A 452 20.39 -17.32 -3.89
CA LEU A 452 19.90 -17.08 -5.25
C LEU A 452 20.82 -17.73 -6.27
N THR A 453 20.23 -18.36 -7.27
CA THR A 453 20.94 -18.83 -8.46
C THR A 453 20.73 -17.83 -9.57
N VAL A 454 21.82 -17.33 -10.14
CA VAL A 454 21.83 -16.26 -11.13
C VAL A 454 22.63 -16.60 -12.37
N ARG A 455 22.31 -15.84 -13.41
CA ARG A 455 23.05 -15.73 -14.67
C ARG A 455 23.87 -14.44 -14.63
N PRO A 456 25.20 -14.49 -14.40
CA PRO A 456 26.01 -13.29 -14.16
C PRO A 456 26.00 -12.25 -15.28
N TRP A 457 25.96 -12.69 -16.55
CA TRP A 457 26.08 -11.78 -17.70
C TRP A 457 24.75 -11.13 -18.07
N SER A 458 23.66 -11.89 -18.15
CA SER A 458 22.31 -11.34 -18.30
C SER A 458 21.79 -10.69 -17.02
N ARG A 459 22.42 -10.95 -15.86
CA ARG A 459 22.00 -10.53 -14.53
C ARG A 459 20.58 -10.99 -14.17
N ARG A 460 20.16 -12.14 -14.67
CA ARG A 460 18.82 -12.69 -14.40
C ARG A 460 18.85 -13.69 -13.25
N VAL A 461 17.87 -13.57 -12.34
CA VAL A 461 17.63 -14.56 -11.29
C VAL A 461 16.84 -15.74 -11.86
N THR A 462 17.28 -16.96 -11.56
CA THR A 462 16.62 -18.19 -12.02
C THR A 462 15.98 -18.98 -10.89
N ALA A 463 16.51 -18.88 -9.67
CA ALA A 463 15.94 -19.52 -8.49
C ALA A 463 16.26 -18.71 -7.23
N ILE A 464 15.38 -18.79 -6.23
CA ILE A 464 15.53 -18.19 -4.91
C ILE A 464 15.13 -19.23 -3.86
N GLY A 465 15.97 -19.41 -2.84
CA GLY A 465 15.63 -20.08 -1.59
C GLY A 465 15.83 -19.10 -0.43
N VAL A 466 14.86 -19.01 0.47
CA VAL A 466 15.00 -18.20 1.69
C VAL A 466 15.78 -19.01 2.72
N VAL A 467 16.93 -18.50 3.15
CA VAL A 467 17.78 -19.11 4.19
C VAL A 467 17.28 -18.66 5.56
N GLU A 468 17.01 -17.37 5.70
CA GLU A 468 16.53 -16.75 6.94
C GLU A 468 15.56 -15.63 6.59
N ARG A 469 14.43 -15.54 7.32
CA ARG A 469 13.49 -14.44 7.14
C ARG A 469 13.95 -13.24 7.96
N GLY A 470 13.96 -12.07 7.34
CA GLY A 470 14.32 -10.84 8.02
C GLY A 470 13.35 -10.51 9.16
N SER A 471 13.85 -9.85 10.20
CA SER A 471 13.05 -9.34 11.34
C SER A 471 11.89 -8.43 10.91
N GLY A 472 11.91 -7.93 9.67
CA GLY A 472 10.82 -7.27 8.95
C GLY A 472 9.50 -8.04 8.88
N HIS A 473 9.52 -9.38 8.89
CA HIS A 473 8.42 -10.26 8.50
C HIS A 473 7.49 -10.74 9.64
N GLY A 474 7.41 -10.04 10.78
CA GLY A 474 6.30 -10.27 11.71
C GLY A 474 4.96 -9.96 11.03
N PRO A 475 3.90 -10.80 11.17
CA PRO A 475 2.60 -10.50 10.60
C PRO A 475 2.18 -9.10 11.07
N GLN A 476 2.07 -8.16 10.13
CA GLN A 476 1.41 -6.90 10.43
C GLN A 476 -0.04 -7.26 10.78
N PRO A 477 -0.58 -6.85 11.94
CA PRO A 477 -2.01 -6.95 12.13
C PRO A 477 -2.65 -6.12 11.01
N GLU A 478 -3.29 -6.80 10.05
CA GLU A 478 -4.24 -6.16 9.15
C GLU A 478 -5.17 -5.36 10.03
N VAL A 479 -5.07 -4.03 10.00
CA VAL A 479 -6.07 -3.18 10.62
C VAL A 479 -7.32 -3.37 9.78
N PRO A 480 -8.34 -4.11 10.26
CA PRO A 480 -9.52 -4.35 9.46
C PRO A 480 -10.20 -3.00 9.29
N THR A 481 -10.36 -2.58 8.04
CA THR A 481 -11.04 -1.33 7.70
C THR A 481 -12.49 -1.32 8.21
N ASP A 482 -13.01 -2.50 8.55
CA ASP A 482 -14.37 -2.74 9.04
C ASP A 482 -14.64 -2.18 10.45
N ASN A 483 -13.60 -1.93 11.26
CA ASN A 483 -13.77 -1.35 12.60
C ASN A 483 -13.95 0.18 12.62
N LEU A 484 -13.91 0.86 11.46
CA LEU A 484 -14.01 2.33 11.38
C LEU A 484 -15.44 2.89 11.52
N VAL A 485 -16.48 2.05 11.33
CA VAL A 485 -17.88 2.48 11.50
C VAL A 485 -18.40 2.14 12.90
N LEU A 486 -17.96 1.02 13.49
CA LEU A 486 -18.37 0.62 14.84
C LEU A 486 -17.73 1.46 15.96
N ALA A 487 -16.45 1.82 15.84
CA ALA A 487 -15.78 2.66 16.84
C ALA A 487 -16.31 4.11 16.90
N ALA A 488 -17.14 4.53 15.93
CA ALA A 488 -17.74 5.86 15.89
C ALA A 488 -19.12 5.93 16.59
N LEU A 489 -19.68 4.80 17.03
CA LEU A 489 -21.04 4.73 17.57
C LEU A 489 -21.14 4.46 19.08
N ASP A 490 -20.05 4.15 19.79
CA ASP A 490 -20.13 3.78 21.20
C ASP A 490 -19.73 4.90 22.17
N ARG A 491 -20.70 5.32 22.99
CA ARG A 491 -20.51 6.03 24.26
C ARG A 491 -20.62 5.00 25.41
N PRO A 492 -20.08 5.30 26.60
CA PRO A 492 -19.46 4.29 27.44
C PRO A 492 -20.48 3.44 28.20
N ARG A 493 -20.18 2.14 28.32
CA ARG A 493 -20.70 1.32 29.44
C ARG A 493 -19.59 0.48 30.05
N GLN A 494 -19.63 0.50 31.37
CA GLN A 494 -18.76 -0.19 32.32
C GLN A 494 -18.85 -1.71 32.19
N GLY A 495 -17.72 -2.36 32.47
CA GLY A 495 -17.66 -3.67 33.11
C GLY A 495 -17.85 -4.90 32.21
N GLY A 496 -16.83 -5.76 32.19
CA GLY A 496 -16.99 -7.20 31.94
C GLY A 496 -16.47 -7.71 30.61
N GLY A 497 -15.25 -8.26 30.64
CA GLY A 497 -14.92 -9.60 30.14
C GLY A 497 -15.17 -9.99 28.68
N ALA A 498 -14.07 -10.41 28.05
CA ALA A 498 -13.94 -11.32 26.89
C ALA A 498 -14.14 -10.74 25.47
N ALA A 499 -13.09 -10.90 24.66
CA ALA A 499 -13.08 -10.64 23.22
C ALA A 499 -13.89 -11.72 22.47
N PRO A 500 -14.64 -11.39 21.40
CA PRO A 500 -15.20 -12.41 20.53
C PRO A 500 -14.14 -12.87 19.52
N ALA A 501 -13.87 -14.17 19.55
CA ALA A 501 -13.08 -14.88 18.57
C ALA A 501 -13.73 -14.74 17.17
N LEU A 502 -12.91 -14.41 16.17
CA LEU A 502 -13.27 -14.57 14.76
C LEU A 502 -13.46 -16.08 14.50
N ILE A 503 -14.70 -16.55 14.46
CA ILE A 503 -15.03 -17.94 14.16
C ILE A 503 -14.55 -18.25 12.73
N ARG A 504 -13.70 -19.28 12.59
CA ARG A 504 -13.26 -19.81 11.29
C ARG A 504 -14.47 -20.45 10.59
N ASN A 505 -15.17 -19.70 9.74
CA ASN A 505 -16.38 -20.16 9.07
C ASN A 505 -16.25 -21.50 8.30
N GLY A 506 -15.04 -21.89 7.89
CA GLY A 506 -14.76 -23.19 7.24
C GLY A 506 -15.03 -24.43 8.09
N SER A 507 -15.34 -24.30 9.40
CA SER A 507 -15.68 -25.42 10.27
C SER A 507 -17.18 -25.68 10.43
N LEU A 508 -18.06 -24.79 9.92
CA LEU A 508 -19.50 -24.90 10.18
C LEU A 508 -20.19 -25.99 9.34
N LEU A 509 -19.78 -26.17 8.09
CA LEU A 509 -20.21 -27.28 7.22
C LEU A 509 -19.02 -27.78 6.40
N GLN A 510 -18.84 -29.10 6.34
CA GLN A 510 -17.83 -29.73 5.49
C GLN A 510 -18.42 -30.16 4.15
N ALA A 511 -17.57 -30.28 3.13
CA ALA A 511 -18.03 -30.58 1.77
C ALA A 511 -18.64 -31.99 1.67
N GLU A 512 -18.13 -32.94 2.44
CA GLU A 512 -18.63 -34.32 2.55
C GLU A 512 -20.03 -34.36 3.17
N GLU A 513 -20.29 -33.49 4.16
CA GLU A 513 -21.59 -33.40 4.83
C GLU A 513 -22.64 -32.79 3.90
N VAL A 514 -22.26 -31.79 3.11
CA VAL A 514 -23.12 -31.19 2.08
C VAL A 514 -23.42 -32.19 0.98
N ALA A 515 -22.41 -32.93 0.51
CA ALA A 515 -22.58 -33.99 -0.48
C ALA A 515 -23.53 -35.10 0.04
N SER A 516 -23.34 -35.55 1.28
CA SER A 516 -24.16 -36.60 1.89
C SER A 516 -25.61 -36.14 2.13
N ALA A 517 -25.80 -34.96 2.72
CA ALA A 517 -27.13 -34.43 3.03
C ALA A 517 -27.94 -34.13 1.78
N LEU A 518 -27.29 -33.67 0.71
CA LEU A 518 -27.94 -33.46 -0.57
C LEU A 518 -28.04 -34.74 -1.40
N GLN A 519 -27.39 -35.86 -1.03
CA GLN A 519 -27.24 -37.04 -1.89
C GLN A 519 -26.60 -36.70 -3.25
N TRP A 520 -25.53 -35.89 -3.24
CA TRP A 520 -24.83 -35.43 -4.45
C TRP A 520 -23.86 -36.52 -4.95
N PRO A 521 -23.91 -36.90 -6.24
CA PRO A 521 -23.11 -38.01 -6.77
C PRO A 521 -21.63 -37.66 -7.01
N SER A 522 -21.33 -36.37 -7.22
CA SER A 522 -20.01 -35.87 -7.56
C SER A 522 -19.29 -35.27 -6.35
N PRO A 523 -17.93 -35.25 -6.32
CA PRO A 523 -17.17 -34.61 -5.26
C PRO A 523 -17.54 -33.13 -5.12
N VAL A 524 -17.89 -32.71 -3.90
CA VAL A 524 -18.20 -31.32 -3.56
C VAL A 524 -16.94 -30.67 -3.02
N THR A 525 -16.71 -29.42 -3.37
CA THR A 525 -15.60 -28.60 -2.84
C THR A 525 -16.16 -27.36 -2.16
N ALA A 526 -15.53 -26.93 -1.07
CA ALA A 526 -15.89 -25.72 -0.35
C ALA A 526 -14.91 -24.59 -0.69
N ARG A 527 -15.43 -23.42 -1.06
CA ARG A 527 -14.64 -22.23 -1.37
C ARG A 527 -15.15 -21.06 -0.54
N ALA A 528 -14.27 -20.48 0.27
CA ALA A 528 -14.56 -19.22 0.95
C ALA A 528 -14.60 -18.07 -0.08
N MET A 529 -15.66 -17.27 -0.04
CA MET A 529 -15.81 -16.10 -0.89
C MET A 529 -15.59 -14.82 -0.09
N MET A 530 -15.02 -13.79 -0.73
CA MET A 530 -14.97 -12.45 -0.15
C MET A 530 -16.35 -11.80 -0.20
N GLY A 531 -16.85 -11.38 0.96
CA GLY A 531 -18.10 -10.64 1.07
C GLY A 531 -18.32 -10.13 2.50
N PRO A 532 -19.33 -9.26 2.72
CA PRO A 532 -19.68 -8.77 4.04
C PRO A 532 -20.34 -9.90 4.86
N GLY A 533 -19.55 -10.60 5.67
CA GLY A 533 -19.92 -11.81 6.40
C GLY A 533 -19.13 -13.03 5.94
N GLY A 534 -19.16 -14.12 6.70
CA GLY A 534 -18.52 -15.36 6.29
C GLY A 534 -19.35 -16.06 5.23
N ILE A 535 -18.92 -16.02 3.97
CA ILE A 535 -19.58 -16.70 2.86
C ILE A 535 -18.75 -17.91 2.41
N ILE A 536 -19.38 -19.07 2.35
CA ILE A 536 -18.82 -20.29 1.79
C ILE A 536 -19.74 -20.79 0.69
N GLU A 537 -19.18 -20.97 -0.50
CA GLU A 537 -19.84 -21.64 -1.60
C GLU A 537 -19.39 -23.11 -1.64
N PHE A 538 -20.34 -24.02 -1.76
CA PHE A 538 -20.09 -25.42 -2.05
C PHE A 538 -20.44 -25.69 -3.51
N SER A 539 -19.47 -26.24 -4.24
CA SER A 539 -19.54 -26.41 -5.69
C SER A 539 -19.15 -27.82 -6.09
N ALA A 540 -19.90 -28.37 -7.04
CA ALA A 540 -19.62 -29.63 -7.72
C ALA A 540 -19.18 -29.33 -9.17
N PRO A 541 -18.68 -30.33 -9.94
CA PRO A 541 -18.29 -30.13 -11.34
C PRO A 541 -19.41 -29.55 -12.22
N GLU A 542 -20.67 -29.81 -11.87
CA GLU A 542 -21.85 -29.33 -12.59
C GLU A 542 -22.22 -27.87 -12.26
N GLY A 543 -21.60 -27.28 -11.24
CA GLY A 543 -21.82 -25.90 -10.81
C GLY A 543 -21.99 -25.74 -9.29
N PRO A 544 -22.29 -24.51 -8.84
CA PRO A 544 -22.44 -24.22 -7.41
C PRO A 544 -23.80 -24.72 -6.90
N ILE A 545 -23.78 -25.42 -5.77
CA ILE A 545 -24.93 -26.19 -5.25
C ILE A 545 -25.49 -25.63 -3.93
N LEU A 546 -24.65 -25.08 -3.05
CA LEU A 546 -25.08 -24.56 -1.75
C LEU A 546 -24.25 -23.32 -1.39
N MET A 547 -24.88 -22.36 -0.74
CA MET A 547 -24.22 -21.21 -0.15
C MET A 547 -24.52 -21.15 1.35
N LEU A 548 -23.48 -21.04 2.17
CA LEU A 548 -23.55 -20.78 3.60
C LEU A 548 -23.11 -19.34 3.85
N VAL A 549 -23.94 -18.57 4.56
CA VAL A 549 -23.67 -17.18 4.94
C VAL A 549 -23.78 -17.04 6.45
N THR A 550 -22.78 -16.42 7.05
CA THR A 550 -22.79 -16.03 8.47
C THR A 550 -22.63 -14.52 8.58
N ALA A 551 -23.57 -13.88 9.23
CA ALA A 551 -23.60 -12.42 9.36
C ALA A 551 -23.90 -12.02 10.80
N HIS A 552 -23.24 -10.97 11.28
CA HIS A 552 -23.40 -10.45 12.64
C HIS A 552 -23.92 -9.00 12.60
N GLY A 553 -24.50 -8.53 13.71
CA GLY A 553 -24.89 -7.13 13.87
C GLY A 553 -25.96 -6.66 12.87
N VAL A 554 -25.76 -5.47 12.28
CA VAL A 554 -26.73 -4.83 11.38
C VAL A 554 -26.99 -5.68 10.13
N LEU A 555 -25.95 -6.27 9.54
CA LEU A 555 -26.08 -7.18 8.39
C LEU A 555 -26.84 -8.46 8.76
N GLY A 556 -26.54 -9.04 9.92
CA GLY A 556 -27.30 -10.17 10.46
C GLY A 556 -28.77 -9.83 10.67
N SER A 557 -29.07 -8.62 11.16
CA SER A 557 -30.45 -8.15 11.36
C SER A 557 -31.21 -7.94 10.04
N MET A 558 -30.51 -7.49 8.98
CA MET A 558 -31.09 -7.30 7.65
C MET A 558 -31.35 -8.64 6.97
N ALA A 559 -30.39 -9.56 7.01
CA ALA A 559 -30.55 -10.95 6.53
C ALA A 559 -31.63 -11.71 7.30
N TRP A 560 -31.79 -11.44 8.59
CA TRP A 560 -32.85 -12.02 9.41
C TRP A 560 -34.24 -11.53 9.01
N ARG A 561 -34.40 -10.23 8.71
CA ARG A 561 -35.71 -9.67 8.29
C ARG A 561 -36.22 -10.28 6.99
N THR A 562 -35.33 -10.63 6.06
CA THR A 562 -35.71 -11.26 4.79
C THR A 562 -36.07 -12.73 4.97
N ALA A 563 -35.39 -13.43 5.89
CA ALA A 563 -35.63 -14.84 6.18
C ALA A 563 -36.79 -15.13 7.16
N GLY A 564 -37.07 -14.22 8.10
CA GLY A 564 -38.05 -14.38 9.18
C GLY A 564 -39.53 -14.42 8.78
N GLN A 565 -39.83 -14.43 7.48
CA GLN A 565 -41.19 -14.57 6.91
C GLN A 565 -41.47 -16.00 6.41
N GLY A 566 -40.59 -16.96 6.72
CA GLY A 566 -40.70 -18.37 6.31
C GLY A 566 -41.51 -19.25 7.27
N THR A 567 -41.53 -20.56 7.02
CA THR A 567 -42.10 -21.57 7.92
C THR A 567 -41.15 -21.78 9.10
N PRO A 568 -41.62 -21.74 10.37
CA PRO A 568 -40.75 -21.88 11.52
C PRO A 568 -40.18 -23.29 11.66
N LEU A 569 -38.89 -23.39 12.03
CA LEU A 569 -38.19 -24.63 12.37
C LEU A 569 -37.93 -24.69 13.88
N PRO A 570 -38.77 -25.38 14.67
CA PRO A 570 -38.58 -25.46 16.11
C PRO A 570 -37.31 -26.26 16.46
N GLY A 571 -36.58 -25.80 17.48
CA GLY A 571 -35.42 -26.51 18.03
C GLY A 571 -34.08 -26.27 17.31
N VAL A 572 -33.98 -25.25 16.46
CA VAL A 572 -32.73 -24.83 15.80
C VAL A 572 -32.43 -23.37 16.13
N GLY A 573 -31.32 -23.13 16.84
CA GLY A 573 -30.92 -21.78 17.26
C GLY A 573 -31.87 -21.15 18.28
N ASP A 574 -31.91 -19.81 18.30
CA ASP A 574 -32.85 -19.01 19.09
C ASP A 574 -34.17 -18.83 18.34
N ALA A 575 -34.08 -18.78 17.01
CA ALA A 575 -35.20 -18.85 16.08
C ALA A 575 -34.68 -19.32 14.71
N ALA A 576 -35.47 -20.10 13.98
CA ALA A 576 -35.13 -20.55 12.63
C ALA A 576 -36.35 -20.64 11.72
N PHE A 577 -36.13 -20.39 10.43
CA PHE A 577 -37.17 -20.39 9.40
C PHE A 577 -36.67 -21.02 8.10
N THR A 578 -37.56 -21.67 7.35
CA THR A 578 -37.34 -22.06 5.95
C THR A 578 -38.23 -21.25 5.00
N ARG A 579 -37.67 -20.83 3.86
CA ARG A 579 -38.38 -20.08 2.83
C ARG A 579 -37.84 -20.47 1.45
N GLY A 580 -38.59 -21.32 0.75
CA GLY A 580 -38.19 -21.84 -0.57
C GLY A 580 -36.82 -22.54 -0.49
N PRO A 581 -35.86 -22.22 -1.39
CA PRO A 581 -34.55 -22.84 -1.40
C PRO A 581 -33.58 -22.32 -0.34
N ALA A 582 -34.07 -21.67 0.73
CA ALA A 582 -33.22 -21.14 1.79
C ALA A 582 -33.77 -21.43 3.18
N ALA A 583 -32.87 -21.59 4.15
CA ALA A 583 -33.17 -21.71 5.57
C ALA A 583 -32.22 -20.82 6.37
N ALA A 584 -32.71 -20.15 7.41
CA ALA A 584 -31.89 -19.31 8.26
C ALA A 584 -32.21 -19.51 9.74
N ALA A 585 -31.19 -19.37 10.58
CA ALA A 585 -31.30 -19.42 12.03
C ALA A 585 -30.56 -18.24 12.66
N ARG A 586 -31.06 -17.77 13.80
CA ARG A 586 -30.41 -16.79 14.65
C ARG A 586 -29.82 -17.49 15.86
N VAL A 587 -28.57 -17.17 16.21
CA VAL A 587 -27.83 -17.74 17.34
C VAL A 587 -26.92 -16.66 17.91
N ASP A 588 -27.11 -16.27 19.18
CA ASP A 588 -26.19 -15.38 19.92
C ASP A 588 -25.87 -14.07 19.19
N GLY A 589 -26.87 -13.46 18.54
CA GLY A 589 -26.71 -12.21 17.78
C GLY A 589 -26.16 -12.38 16.35
N SER A 590 -25.92 -13.62 15.94
CA SER A 590 -25.45 -14.01 14.61
C SER A 590 -26.60 -14.61 13.80
N THR A 591 -26.61 -14.39 12.49
CA THR A 591 -27.54 -15.00 11.55
C THR A 591 -26.76 -15.97 10.67
N VAL A 592 -27.16 -17.24 10.70
CA VAL A 592 -26.65 -18.29 9.81
C VAL A 592 -27.71 -18.57 8.77
N GLN A 593 -27.34 -18.51 7.49
CA GLN A 593 -28.24 -18.79 6.38
C GLN A 593 -27.61 -19.84 5.47
N VAL A 594 -28.40 -20.84 5.09
CA VAL A 594 -28.08 -21.87 4.11
C VAL A 594 -29.03 -21.70 2.93
N ALA A 595 -28.52 -21.60 1.71
CA ALA A 595 -29.33 -21.46 0.50
C ALA A 595 -28.86 -22.43 -0.59
N LEU A 596 -29.81 -23.13 -1.21
CA LEU A 596 -29.59 -23.95 -2.41
C LEU A 596 -29.45 -23.05 -3.62
N LEU A 597 -28.41 -23.31 -4.40
CA LEU A 597 -28.15 -22.63 -5.67
C LEU A 597 -28.84 -23.38 -6.83
N PRO A 598 -28.93 -22.80 -8.04
CA PRO A 598 -29.77 -23.34 -9.11
C PRO A 598 -29.55 -24.81 -9.43
N ALA A 599 -28.31 -25.32 -9.33
CA ALA A 599 -27.97 -26.71 -9.58
C ALA A 599 -28.66 -27.67 -8.59
N ALA A 600 -28.88 -27.27 -7.33
CA ALA A 600 -29.43 -28.12 -6.28
C ALA A 600 -30.92 -27.86 -5.95
N ARG A 601 -31.64 -27.11 -6.80
CA ARG A 601 -33.08 -26.86 -6.63
C ARG A 601 -33.87 -28.18 -6.64
N GLY A 602 -34.87 -28.28 -5.75
CA GLY A 602 -35.67 -29.50 -5.57
C GLY A 602 -35.15 -30.44 -4.49
N ARG A 603 -34.04 -30.10 -3.82
CA ARG A 603 -33.49 -30.83 -2.65
C ARG A 603 -33.72 -30.10 -1.33
N ASP A 604 -34.79 -29.31 -1.26
CA ASP A 604 -35.09 -28.41 -0.13
C ASP A 604 -35.29 -29.14 1.20
N ALA A 605 -35.64 -30.43 1.16
CA ALA A 605 -35.78 -31.29 2.33
C ALA A 605 -34.49 -31.44 3.15
N ALA A 606 -33.32 -31.21 2.56
CA ALA A 606 -32.01 -31.30 3.24
C ALA A 606 -31.67 -30.03 4.06
N LEU A 607 -32.32 -28.90 3.77
CA LEU A 607 -31.98 -27.59 4.37
C LEU A 607 -32.11 -27.55 5.90
N PRO A 608 -33.16 -28.10 6.54
CA PRO A 608 -33.27 -28.10 7.99
C PRO A 608 -32.13 -28.86 8.69
N GLY A 609 -31.71 -29.99 8.10
CA GLY A 609 -30.60 -30.79 8.62
C GLY A 609 -29.26 -30.07 8.53
N LEU A 610 -28.97 -29.47 7.37
CA LEU A 610 -27.76 -28.67 7.17
C LEU A 610 -27.71 -27.43 8.07
N LEU A 611 -28.82 -26.72 8.21
CA LEU A 611 -28.91 -25.58 9.11
C LEU A 611 -28.70 -25.99 10.58
N LYS A 612 -29.27 -27.12 11.00
CA LYS A 612 -29.09 -27.65 12.36
C LYS A 612 -27.62 -28.02 12.65
N LEU A 613 -26.92 -28.61 11.69
CA LEU A 613 -25.49 -28.92 11.80
C LEU A 613 -24.64 -27.65 11.93
N ALA A 614 -24.86 -26.67 11.04
CA ALA A 614 -24.15 -25.39 11.07
C ALA A 614 -24.34 -24.64 12.39
N VAL A 615 -25.59 -24.60 12.88
CA VAL A 615 -25.93 -23.97 14.17
C VAL A 615 -25.34 -24.73 15.36
N GLY A 616 -25.36 -26.07 15.33
CA GLY A 616 -24.79 -26.90 16.39
C GLY A 616 -23.29 -26.66 16.59
N ARG A 617 -22.56 -26.48 15.48
CA ARG A 617 -21.12 -26.17 15.51
C ARG A 617 -20.79 -24.72 15.82
N LEU A 618 -21.75 -23.81 15.67
CA LEU A 618 -21.58 -22.42 16.09
C LEU A 618 -21.72 -22.26 17.61
N ARG A 619 -22.47 -23.16 18.26
CA ARG A 619 -22.67 -23.21 19.72
C ARG A 619 -21.62 -24.04 20.48
N ALA A 620 -20.89 -24.90 19.77
CA ALA A 620 -19.82 -25.74 20.31
C ALA A 620 -18.50 -24.96 20.32
#